data_AF-A0A7V3YNL2-F1
#
_entry.id   AF-A0A7V3YNL2-F1
#
_cell.length_a   1.000
_cell.length_b   1.000
_cell.length_c   1.000
_cell.angle_alpha   90.00
_cell.angle_beta   90.00
_cell.angle_gamma   90.00
#
_symmetry.space_group_name_H-M   'P 1'
#
loop_
_entity.id
_entity.type
_entity.pdbx_description
1 polymer ?
#
loop_
_entity_poly.entity_id
_entity_poly.type
_entity_poly.pdbx_seq_one_letter_code
_entity_poly.pdbx_strand_id
1 'polypeptide(L)'
;MKVQEEYLRDLRERAEKALAKKAPLGPDIDLSQFYLCSPRERVEDVREIEDQLKEAALYAGVELEGEKAATYLQVDRSAVYERVQRAFQGKLEIMSSQEALQKYP
;
A
#
# COMPACT_ATOMS: atom_id res chain seq x y z
N MET A 1 19.77 9.89 14.41
CA MET A 1 19.84 10.46 13.05
C MET A 1 20.99 9.92 12.21
N LYS A 2 22.28 10.17 12.51
CA LYS A 2 23.39 9.65 11.66
C LYS A 2 23.36 8.13 11.39
N VAL A 3 23.04 7.33 12.41
CA VAL A 3 22.91 5.86 12.28
C VAL A 3 21.77 5.45 11.34
N GLN A 4 20.68 6.23 11.31
CA GLN A 4 19.53 5.97 10.44
C GLN A 4 19.83 6.37 8.99
N GLU A 5 20.58 7.46 8.78
CA GLU A 5 21.04 7.89 7.45
C GLU A 5 22.04 6.89 6.86
N GLU A 6 23.00 6.41 7.65
CA GLU A 6 23.96 5.39 7.22
C GLU A 6 23.25 4.07 6.89
N TYR A 7 22.27 3.66 7.69
CA TYR A 7 21.45 2.48 7.43
C TYR A 7 20.64 2.60 6.12
N LEU A 8 19.98 3.74 5.89
CA LEU A 8 19.22 3.97 4.66
C LEU A 8 20.13 4.03 3.43
N ARG A 9 21.36 4.54 3.58
CA ARG A 9 22.37 4.52 2.53
C ARG A 9 22.81 3.10 2.19
N ASP A 10 23.15 2.28 3.19
CA ASP A 10 23.50 0.86 2.96
C ASP A 10 22.37 0.10 2.26
N LEU A 11 21.13 0.28 2.75
CA LEU A 11 19.94 -0.31 2.13
C LEU A 11 19.81 0.08 0.66
N ARG A 12 20.00 1.37 0.34
CA ARG A 12 19.95 1.86 -1.04
C ARG A 12 21.04 1.25 -1.91
N GLU A 13 22.28 1.22 -1.43
CA GLU A 13 23.40 0.61 -2.18
C GLU A 13 23.16 -0.88 -2.44
N ARG A 14 22.57 -1.60 -1.48
CA ARG A 14 22.18 -3.00 -1.65
C ARG A 14 21.04 -3.18 -2.64
N ALA A 15 20.05 -2.29 -2.64
CA ALA A 15 18.96 -2.29 -3.61
C ALA A 15 19.47 -2.03 -5.04
N GLU A 16 20.36 -1.05 -5.22
CA GLU A 16 20.97 -0.73 -6.51
C GLU A 16 21.79 -1.91 -7.07
N LYS A 17 22.57 -2.60 -6.21
CA LYS A 17 23.30 -3.83 -6.60
C LYS A 17 22.38 -4.98 -7.00
N ALA A 18 21.14 -4.99 -6.50
CA ALA A 18 20.17 -6.04 -6.78
C ALA A 18 19.26 -5.74 -7.98
N LEU A 19 19.44 -4.62 -8.69
CA LEU A 19 18.53 -4.19 -9.76
C LEU A 19 18.33 -5.24 -10.87
N ALA A 20 19.39 -5.95 -11.25
CA ALA A 20 19.36 -7.02 -12.27
C ALA A 20 19.26 -8.44 -11.68
N LYS A 21 19.03 -8.56 -10.36
CA LYS A 21 18.96 -9.85 -9.69
C LYS A 21 17.60 -10.51 -9.99
N LYS A 22 17.64 -11.62 -10.73
CA LYS A 22 16.44 -12.39 -11.08
C LYS A 22 15.84 -13.12 -9.87
N ALA A 23 14.53 -13.29 -9.89
CA ALA A 23 13.84 -14.14 -8.91
C ALA A 23 14.28 -15.61 -9.07
N PRO A 24 14.41 -16.39 -7.99
CA PRO A 24 14.73 -17.82 -8.08
C PRO A 24 13.66 -18.65 -8.80
N LEU A 25 12.42 -18.18 -8.79
CA LEU A 25 11.25 -18.86 -9.33
C LEU A 25 10.42 -17.88 -10.17
N GLY A 26 9.80 -18.40 -11.22
CA GLY A 26 8.98 -17.62 -12.15
C GLY A 26 9.79 -17.01 -13.31
N PRO A 27 9.10 -16.41 -14.29
CA PRO A 27 9.74 -15.72 -15.40
C PRO A 27 10.44 -14.45 -14.92
N ASP A 28 11.50 -14.08 -15.62
CA ASP A 28 12.19 -12.80 -15.42
C ASP A 28 11.34 -11.69 -16.05
N ILE A 29 11.06 -10.64 -15.26
CA ILE A 29 10.18 -9.54 -15.67
C ILE A 29 11.04 -8.33 -16.00
N ASP A 30 10.92 -7.85 -17.24
CA ASP A 30 11.57 -6.61 -17.67
C ASP A 30 10.80 -5.40 -17.13
N LEU A 31 11.30 -4.82 -16.05
CA LEU A 31 10.69 -3.66 -15.39
C LEU A 31 10.64 -2.41 -16.27
N SER A 32 11.48 -2.32 -17.33
CA SER A 32 11.49 -1.16 -18.24
C SER A 32 10.24 -1.06 -19.11
N GLN A 33 9.47 -2.14 -19.20
CA GLN A 33 8.20 -2.19 -19.95
C GLN A 33 7.03 -1.57 -19.18
N PHE A 34 7.21 -1.32 -17.88
CA PHE A 34 6.20 -0.76 -17.01
C PHE A 34 6.50 0.71 -16.74
N TYR A 35 5.46 1.51 -16.61
CA TYR A 35 5.59 2.91 -16.22
C TYR A 35 5.22 3.11 -14.75
N LEU A 36 5.69 4.22 -14.18
CA LEU A 36 5.29 4.61 -12.84
C LEU A 36 3.90 5.26 -12.91
N CYS A 37 2.87 4.57 -12.39
CA CYS A 37 1.53 5.13 -12.30
C CYS A 37 1.50 6.37 -11.39
N SER A 38 0.70 7.36 -11.76
CA SER A 38 0.41 8.51 -10.91
C SER A 38 -0.31 8.07 -9.63
N PRO A 39 -0.02 8.70 -8.48
CA PRO A 39 -0.79 8.50 -7.26
C PRO A 39 -2.27 8.79 -7.49
N ARG A 40 -3.16 8.05 -6.81
CA ARG A 40 -4.58 8.34 -6.77
C ARG A 40 -4.93 9.16 -5.53
N GLU A 41 -5.98 9.96 -5.63
CA GLU A 41 -6.51 10.73 -4.51
C GLU A 41 -7.16 9.81 -3.47
N ARG A 42 -7.03 10.21 -2.20
CA ARG A 42 -7.69 9.54 -1.08
C ARG A 42 -9.13 10.03 -0.99
N VAL A 43 -10.06 9.11 -0.78
CA VAL A 43 -11.47 9.39 -0.52
C VAL A 43 -11.79 9.11 0.95
N GLU A 44 -12.73 9.87 1.51
CA GLU A 44 -13.16 9.69 2.91
C GLU A 44 -14.38 8.77 3.01
N ASP A 45 -15.12 8.60 1.92
CA ASP A 45 -16.30 7.75 1.84
C ASP A 45 -16.11 6.62 0.82
N VAL A 46 -16.48 5.40 1.23
CA VAL A 46 -16.43 4.20 0.38
C VAL A 46 -17.31 4.35 -0.87
N ARG A 47 -18.37 5.16 -0.79
CA ARG A 47 -19.28 5.43 -1.91
C ARG A 47 -18.62 6.21 -3.05
N GLU A 48 -17.58 6.99 -2.75
CA GLU A 48 -16.79 7.76 -3.72
C GLU A 48 -15.82 6.91 -4.53
N ILE A 49 -15.62 5.65 -4.12
CA ILE A 49 -14.79 4.69 -4.87
C ILE A 49 -15.50 4.32 -6.18
N GLU A 50 -14.75 4.25 -7.27
CA GLU A 50 -15.23 3.81 -8.59
C GLU A 50 -15.90 2.43 -8.52
N ASP A 51 -17.07 2.27 -9.13
CA ASP A 51 -17.85 1.02 -9.02
C ASP A 51 -17.10 -0.18 -9.60
N GLN A 52 -16.31 0.01 -10.66
CA GLN A 52 -15.44 -1.03 -11.22
C GLN A 52 -14.45 -1.58 -10.19
N LEU A 53 -13.95 -0.71 -9.30
CA LEU A 53 -13.02 -1.12 -8.25
C LEU A 53 -13.75 -1.82 -7.10
N LYS A 54 -14.97 -1.40 -6.77
CA LYS A 54 -15.82 -2.11 -5.79
C LYS A 54 -16.15 -3.53 -6.29
N GLU A 55 -16.50 -3.67 -7.56
CA GLU A 55 -16.75 -4.98 -8.18
C GLU A 55 -15.49 -5.85 -8.17
N ALA A 56 -14.33 -5.31 -8.59
CA ALA A 56 -13.07 -6.04 -8.58
C ALA A 56 -12.67 -6.48 -7.16
N ALA A 57 -12.89 -5.63 -6.15
CA ALA A 57 -12.69 -5.98 -4.75
C ALA A 57 -13.61 -7.14 -4.33
N LEU A 58 -14.90 -7.08 -4.69
CA LEU A 58 -15.85 -8.14 -4.37
C LEU A 58 -15.47 -9.47 -5.03
N TYR A 59 -15.01 -9.47 -6.28
CA TYR A 59 -14.49 -10.67 -6.96
C TYR A 59 -13.24 -11.26 -6.26
N ALA A 60 -12.45 -10.42 -5.60
CA ALA A 60 -11.32 -10.86 -4.78
C ALA A 60 -11.73 -11.28 -3.36
N GLY A 61 -13.04 -11.29 -3.04
CA GLY A 61 -13.55 -11.62 -1.71
C GLY A 61 -13.45 -10.47 -0.70
N VAL A 62 -13.23 -9.24 -1.18
CA VAL A 62 -13.14 -8.03 -0.36
C VAL A 62 -14.44 -7.24 -0.48
N GLU A 63 -15.33 -7.42 0.50
CA GLU A 63 -16.53 -6.60 0.66
C GLU A 63 -16.14 -5.23 1.25
N LEU A 64 -16.26 -4.14 0.49
CA LEU A 64 -15.92 -2.79 0.96
C LEU A 64 -17.03 -2.16 1.82
N GLU A 65 -18.29 -2.54 1.60
CA GLU A 65 -19.45 -2.05 2.34
C GLU A 65 -20.03 -3.19 3.18
N GLY A 66 -19.80 -3.21 4.50
CA GLY A 66 -20.27 -4.32 5.34
C GLY A 66 -19.65 -4.39 6.73
N GLU A 67 -20.05 -5.39 7.50
CA GLU A 67 -19.57 -5.64 8.85
C GLU A 67 -18.16 -6.25 8.84
N LYS A 68 -17.17 -5.45 9.24
CA LYS A 68 -15.75 -5.83 9.38
C LYS A 68 -15.08 -4.94 10.42
N ALA A 69 -13.92 -5.33 10.93
CA ALA A 69 -13.23 -4.49 11.92
C ALA A 69 -12.69 -3.20 11.30
N ALA A 70 -12.15 -3.30 10.07
CA ALA A 70 -11.53 -2.21 9.35
C ALA A 70 -11.43 -2.50 7.84
N THR A 71 -11.14 -1.47 7.05
CA THR A 71 -10.89 -1.53 5.61
C THR A 71 -9.63 -0.76 5.29
N TYR A 72 -8.73 -1.34 4.50
CA TYR A 72 -7.59 -0.65 3.89
C TYR A 72 -7.59 -1.01 2.40
N LEU A 73 -7.65 0.00 1.54
CA LEU A 73 -7.66 -0.16 0.09
C LEU A 73 -6.53 0.66 -0.51
N GLN A 74 -5.64 -0.04 -1.21
CA GLN A 74 -4.57 0.58 -1.98
C GLN A 74 -4.82 0.34 -3.47
N VAL A 75 -4.75 1.41 -4.25
CA VAL A 75 -4.83 1.37 -5.71
C VAL A 75 -3.54 1.95 -6.24
N ASP A 76 -2.90 1.21 -7.15
CA ASP A 76 -1.57 1.54 -7.65
C ASP A 76 -0.58 1.73 -6.48
N ARG A 77 -0.17 2.98 -6.25
CA ARG A 77 0.83 3.38 -5.25
C ARG A 77 0.24 4.19 -4.09
N SER A 78 -1.09 4.24 -3.95
CA SER A 78 -1.77 5.15 -3.02
C SER A 78 -2.80 4.41 -2.18
N ALA A 79 -2.75 4.63 -0.87
CA ALA A 79 -3.80 4.19 0.04
C ALA A 79 -5.01 5.13 -0.14
N VAL A 80 -5.97 4.69 -0.95
CA VAL A 80 -7.09 5.53 -1.39
C VAL A 80 -8.24 5.54 -0.39
N TYR A 81 -8.34 4.52 0.47
CA TYR A 81 -9.38 4.45 1.47
C TYR A 81 -8.93 3.62 2.68
N GLU A 82 -9.17 4.18 3.87
CA GLU A 82 -8.84 3.54 5.12
C GLU A 82 -9.89 3.89 6.17
N ARG A 83 -10.50 2.89 6.81
CA ARG A 83 -11.47 3.11 7.89
C ARG A 83 -11.48 1.99 8.92
N VAL A 84 -11.36 2.34 10.19
CA VAL A 84 -11.65 1.45 11.32
C VAL A 84 -13.11 1.64 11.73
N GLN A 85 -13.86 0.56 11.90
CA GLN A 85 -15.24 0.66 12.37
C GLN A 85 -15.31 1.17 13.80
N ARG A 86 -16.39 1.88 14.13
CA ARG A 86 -16.57 2.54 15.43
C ARG A 86 -16.39 1.60 16.63
N ALA A 87 -16.86 0.37 16.53
CA ALA A 87 -16.74 -0.63 17.60
C ALA A 87 -15.27 -1.02 17.93
N PHE A 88 -14.34 -0.78 17.00
CA PHE A 88 -12.92 -1.12 17.09
C PHE A 88 -12.01 0.11 17.23
N GLN A 89 -12.58 1.31 17.30
CA GLN A 89 -11.81 2.53 17.55
C GLN A 89 -11.00 2.42 18.85
N GLY A 90 -9.72 2.77 18.78
CA GLY A 90 -8.76 2.68 19.91
C GLY A 90 -8.27 1.26 20.22
N LYS A 91 -8.82 0.23 19.57
CA LYS A 91 -8.37 -1.17 19.69
C LYS A 91 -7.59 -1.64 18.46
N LEU A 92 -7.85 -1.01 17.31
CA LEU A 92 -7.21 -1.27 16.04
C LEU A 92 -6.80 0.07 15.41
N GLU A 93 -5.59 0.08 14.85
CA GLU A 93 -5.07 1.20 14.09
C GLU A 93 -4.67 0.69 12.71
N ILE A 94 -5.07 1.43 11.68
CA ILE A 94 -4.64 1.24 10.30
C ILE A 94 -4.15 2.60 9.78
N MET A 95 -3.10 2.56 8.98
CA MET A 95 -2.55 3.70 8.25
C MET A 95 -1.67 3.17 7.12
N SER A 96 -1.33 4.00 6.14
CA SER A 96 -0.30 3.65 5.16
C SER A 96 1.06 3.43 5.84
N SER A 97 1.92 2.60 5.25
CA SER A 97 3.26 2.37 5.81
C SER A 97 4.09 3.66 5.88
N GLN A 98 3.84 4.61 4.98
CA GLN A 98 4.49 5.91 5.00
C GLN A 98 4.07 6.75 6.22
N GLU A 99 2.77 6.81 6.52
CA GLU A 99 2.27 7.50 7.71
C GLU A 99 2.76 6.82 8.99
N ALA A 100 2.81 5.49 9.01
CA ALA A 100 3.33 4.73 10.16
C ALA A 100 4.79 5.09 10.47
N LEU A 101 5.64 5.15 9.45
CA LEU A 101 7.05 5.55 9.60
C LEU A 101 7.22 7.00 10.06
N GLN A 102 6.31 7.90 9.66
CA GLN A 102 6.33 9.30 10.10
C GLN A 102 5.84 9.46 11.54
N LYS A 103 4.79 8.72 11.90
CA LYS A 103 4.16 8.78 13.23
C LYS A 103 5.00 8.08 14.30
N TYR A 104 5.69 7.00 13.91
CA TYR A 104 6.50 6.16 14.79
C TYR A 104 7.94 6.05 14.24
N PRO A 105 8.77 7.10 14.41
CA PRO A 105 10.10 7.21 13.79
C PRO A 105 11.18 6.28 14.37
#